data_AF-A0A1G2H395-F1
#
_entry.id   AF-A0A1G2H395-F1
#
_cell.length_a   1.000
_cell.length_b   1.000
_cell.length_c   1.000
_cell.angle_alpha   90.00
_cell.angle_beta   90.00
_cell.angle_gamma   90.00
#
_symmetry.space_group_name_H-M   'P 1'
#
loop_
_entity.id
_entity.type
_entity.pdbx_description
1 polymer ?
#
loop_
_entity_poly.entity_id
_entity_poly.type
_entity_poly.pdbx_seq_one_letter_code
_entity_poly.pdbx_strand_id
1 'polypeptide(L)' 'MAKACALCGKGSQMGGKRRLLRAHYNPTKWERKQPNLQWARIGSGPRKKICTTCIRKNKQLAKK' A
#
# COMPACT_ATOMS: atom_id res chain seq x y z
N MET A 1 9.85 9.36 9.12
CA MET A 1 9.96 8.45 7.97
C MET A 1 8.59 8.20 7.36
N ALA A 2 8.41 8.43 6.05
CA ALA A 2 7.14 8.17 5.38
C ALA A 2 6.84 6.65 5.36
N LYS A 3 5.61 6.24 5.68
CA LYS A 3 5.13 4.85 5.54
C LYS A 3 4.93 4.54 4.05
N ALA A 4 6.03 4.34 3.33
CA ALA A 4 6.04 4.05 1.90
C ALA A 4 6.73 2.71 1.60
N CYS A 5 6.31 2.08 0.52
CA CYS A 5 6.95 0.86 0.02
C CYS A 5 8.32 1.18 -0.60
N ALA A 6 9.37 0.50 -0.15
CA ALA A 6 10.72 0.69 -0.67
C ALA A 6 10.90 0.30 -2.16
N LEU A 7 10.04 -0.56 -2.72
CA LEU A 7 10.15 -1.03 -4.11
C LEU A 7 9.32 -0.23 -5.13
N CYS A 8 8.15 0.27 -4.73
CA CYS A 8 7.21 0.89 -5.66
C CYS A 8 6.75 2.28 -5.23
N GLY A 9 7.29 2.81 -4.13
CA GLY A 9 6.95 4.15 -3.64
C GLY A 9 5.52 4.32 -3.12
N LYS A 10 4.67 3.27 -3.15
CA LYS A 10 3.30 3.33 -2.65
C LYS A 10 3.27 3.84 -1.21
N GLY A 11 2.73 5.04 -1.04
CA GLY A 11 2.55 5.72 0.25
C GLY A 11 1.08 5.79 0.66
N SER A 12 0.82 6.48 1.76
CA SER A 12 -0.55 6.76 2.21
C SER A 12 -1.24 7.75 1.27
N GLN A 13 -2.52 7.51 0.98
CA GLN A 13 -3.35 8.40 0.17
C GLN A 13 -4.61 8.81 0.94
N MET A 14 -5.17 9.98 0.63
CA MET A 14 -6.47 10.38 1.15
C MET A 14 -7.56 9.79 0.24
N GLY A 15 -8.54 9.11 0.83
CA GLY A 15 -9.67 8.53 0.11
C GLY A 15 -10.99 8.86 0.79
N GLY A 16 -11.97 9.30 0.01
CA GLY A 16 -13.34 9.48 0.47
C GLY A 16 -14.10 8.14 0.49
N LYS A 17 -14.86 7.88 1.54
CA LYS A 17 -15.87 6.82 1.57
C LYS A 17 -17.18 7.37 1.02
N ARG A 18 -17.83 6.62 0.13
CA ARG A 18 -19.18 6.92 -0.37
C ARG A 18 -20.19 5.92 0.19
N ARG A 19 -21.40 6.39 0.47
CA ARG A 19 -22.52 5.54 0.89
C ARG A 19 -23.71 5.81 -0.03
N LEU A 20 -24.32 4.74 -0.54
CA LEU A 20 -25.54 4.84 -1.33
C LEU A 20 -26.71 5.19 -0.41
N LEU A 21 -27.43 6.26 -0.73
CA LEU A 21 -28.66 6.67 -0.06
C LEU A 21 -29.76 6.81 -1.11
N ARG A 22 -30.73 5.89 -1.04
CA ARG A 22 -31.93 5.75 -1.89
C ARG A 22 -31.66 5.58 -3.40
N ALA A 23 -30.81 6.40 -4.01
CA ALA A 23 -30.39 6.31 -5.42
C ALA A 23 -28.99 6.88 -5.71
N HIS A 24 -28.40 7.70 -4.82
CA HIS A 24 -27.13 8.39 -5.08
C HIS A 24 -26.03 8.07 -4.06
N TYR A 25 -24.79 7.99 -4.55
CA TYR A 25 -23.60 7.76 -3.72
C TYR A 25 -23.09 9.09 -3.14
N ASN A 26 -23.39 9.32 -1.85
CA ASN A 26 -22.95 10.52 -1.16
C ASN A 26 -21.58 10.30 -0.50
N PRO A 27 -20.62 11.23 -0.65
CA PRO A 27 -19.35 11.20 0.08
C PRO A 27 -19.61 11.50 1.56
N THR A 28 -19.21 10.59 2.44
CA THR A 28 -19.53 10.68 3.88
C THR A 28 -18.34 11.07 4.75
N LYS A 29 -17.17 10.52 4.48
CA LYS A 29 -15.96 10.72 5.32
C LYS A 29 -14.72 10.66 4.46
N TRP A 30 -13.75 11.51 4.77
CA TRP A 30 -12.40 11.44 4.20
C TRP A 30 -11.48 10.78 5.21
N GLU A 31 -10.79 9.73 4.78
CA GLU A 31 -9.91 8.96 5.64
C GLU A 31 -8.59 8.67 4.92
N ARG A 32 -7.50 8.57 5.69
CA ARG A 32 -6.19 8.24 5.15
C ARG A 32 -6.09 6.72 4.97
N LYS A 33 -5.95 6.28 3.72
CA LYS A 33 -5.71 4.88 3.37
C LYS A 33 -4.22 4.59 3.42
N GLN A 34 -3.83 3.65 4.26
CA GLN A 34 -2.44 3.22 4.43
C GLN A 34 -2.15 1.99 3.56
N PRO A 35 -0.97 1.92 2.92
CA PRO A 35 -0.56 0.70 2.23
C PRO A 35 -0.28 -0.41 3.25
N ASN A 36 -0.65 -1.65 2.92
CA ASN A 36 -0.29 -2.82 3.71
C ASN A 36 1.21 -3.14 3.51
N LEU A 37 2.04 -2.64 4.42
CA LEU A 37 3.49 -2.76 4.41
C LEU A 37 3.94 -3.87 5.35
N GLN A 38 4.76 -4.79 4.85
CA GLN A 38 5.29 -5.91 5.61
C GLN A 38 6.81 -6.04 5.46
N TRP A 39 7.46 -6.56 6.50
CA TRP A 39 8.90 -6.78 6.49
C TRP A 39 9.25 -7.97 5.61
N ALA A 40 9.92 -7.71 4.49
CA ALA A 40 10.41 -8.74 3.59
C ALA A 40 11.91 -8.54 3.34
N ARG A 41 12.60 -9.66 3.09
CA ARG A 41 14.01 -9.67 2.72
C ARG A 41 14.11 -9.39 1.21
N ILE A 42 14.98 -8.45 0.82
CA ILE A 42 15.22 -8.14 -0.60
C ILE A 42 16.42 -8.95 -1.06
N GLY A 43 16.20 -9.97 -1.89
CA GLY A 43 17.24 -10.90 -2.32
C GLY A 43 18.04 -11.47 -1.15
N SER A 44 19.37 -11.44 -1.24
CA SER A 44 20.29 -11.80 -0.15
C SER A 44 20.46 -10.70 0.91
N GLY A 45 19.98 -9.49 0.63
CA GLY A 45 20.23 -8.27 1.39
C GLY A 45 19.34 -8.05 2.62
N PRO A 46 19.29 -6.80 3.13
CA PRO A 46 18.59 -6.46 4.38
C PRO A 46 17.06 -6.53 4.24
N ARG A 47 16.39 -6.62 5.39
CA ARG A 47 14.92 -6.56 5.46
C ARG A 47 14.47 -5.11 5.29
N LYS A 48 13.48 -4.89 4.43
CA LYS A 48 12.79 -3.59 4.27
C LYS A 48 11.29 -3.77 4.33
N LYS A 49 10.56 -2.70 4.67
CA LYS A 49 9.10 -2.66 4.59
C LYS A 49 8.67 -2.55 3.13
N ILE A 50 7.92 -3.53 2.66
CA ILE A 50 7.48 -3.67 1.27
C ILE A 50 5.98 -3.95 1.24
N CYS A 51 5.31 -3.45 0.20
CA CYS A 51 3.89 -3.63 0.03
C CYS A 51 3.51 -5.09 -0.21
N THR A 52 2.39 -5.57 0.33
CA THR A 52 1.94 -6.96 0.10
C THR A 52 1.71 -7.27 -1.38
N THR A 53 1.27 -6.30 -2.19
CA THR A 53 1.15 -6.49 -3.65
C THR A 53 2.50 -6.71 -4.35
N CYS A 54 3.57 -6.16 -3.79
CA CYS A 54 4.93 -6.31 -4.29
C CYS A 54 5.48 -7.69 -3.90
N ILE A 55 5.20 -8.10 -2.65
CA ILE A 55 5.53 -9.43 -2.12
C ILE A 55 4.87 -10.52 -2.94
N ARG A 56 3.57 -10.38 -3.22
CA ARG A 56 2.79 -11.32 -4.03
C ARG A 56 3.31 -11.43 -5.47
N LYS A 57 3.92 -10.38 -6.01
CA LYS A 57 4.52 -10.35 -7.35
C LYS A 57 6.00 -10.77 -7.35
N ASN A 58 6.52 -11.26 -6.22
CA ASN A 58 7.92 -11.66 -6.06
C ASN A 58 8.94 -10.60 -6.45
N LYS A 59 8.56 -9.31 -6.39
CA LYS A 59 9.45 -8.19 -6.77
C LYS A 59 10.66 -8.04 -5.85
N GLN A 60 10.59 -8.63 -4.65
CA GLN A 60 11.67 -8.70 -3.68
C GLN A 60 12.73 -9.78 -4.01
N LEU A 61 12.41 -10.73 -4.89
CA LEU A 61 13.26 -11.87 -5.23
C LEU A 61 14.03 -11.68 -6.54
N ALA A 62 13.66 -10.70 -7.37
CA ALA A 62 14.34 -10.42 -8.63
C ALA A 62 15.81 -10.02 -8.35
N LYS A 63 16.69 -11.01 -8.43
CA LYS A 63 18.13 -10.82 -8.54
C LYS A 63 18.37 -9.99 -9.81
N LYS A 64 19.03 -8.84 -9.67
CA LYS A 64 19.91 -8.39 -10.76
C LYS A 64 21.10 -9.33 -10.80
#